data_AF-A0A543B2B1-F1
#
_entry.id   AF-A0A543B2B1-F1
#
_cell.length_a   1.000
_cell.length_b   1.000
_cell.length_c   1.000
_cell.angle_alpha   90.00
_cell.angle_beta   90.00
_cell.angle_gamma   90.00
#
_symmetry.space_group_name_H-M   'P 1'
#
loop_
_entity.id
_entity.type
_entity.pdbx_description
1 polymer ?
#
loop_
_entity_poly.entity_id
_entity_poly.type
_entity_poly.pdbx_seq_one_letter_code
_entity_poly.pdbx_strand_id
1 'polypeptide(L)'
;MLTPKRRLATVLIALSAMVVTAIPAQADETRPAAEVAGAYAVFNEPGPTGQRDYAVEEHFIELVEQTPAGEQITGAMFSWTRTEVASALADAQARGVDVRLAVDKEGAGGTTNTDPDNQAIAILKSAGLTQLTFCAGSGNSGQQQTGCIANRSYSINHQKLFSFSATNGMTDVIFTGSQNWTNSQNNQFNNAVVVHGDPDLYAFFGTHFDNMLQQRKNNNYFNSADGYYRTEDLSVTVYFSPRATSNGGNGTEASTDTIARILSYIGTQQGDCSLEVAHASFTNARVAVADQLVRIAKLGCDIKVLYGDMGSTVRSKLSAQAGISLKRFYDNGSGNENPVSVHSKYINFSGTYNAKPNRDIVFTGSQNLTGPALRNHDEVLLKVEIPEATAGYAENFDLLWTRAACVNPPSGSC
;
A
#
# COMPACT_ATOMS: atom_id res chain seq x y z
N MET A 1 -83.40 48.17 -16.90
CA MET A 1 -82.01 47.94 -17.33
C MET A 1 -81.12 48.91 -16.57
N LEU A 2 -79.98 48.41 -16.09
CA LEU A 2 -78.88 49.16 -15.45
C LEU A 2 -79.21 49.86 -14.12
N THR A 3 -78.73 49.30 -13.02
CA THR A 3 -78.25 50.14 -11.92
C THR A 3 -77.06 49.47 -11.21
N PRO A 4 -75.89 50.13 -11.15
CA PRO A 4 -74.65 49.54 -10.67
C PRO A 4 -74.54 49.66 -9.15
N LYS A 5 -74.17 48.58 -8.47
CA LYS A 5 -73.84 48.62 -7.04
C LYS A 5 -72.35 48.90 -6.85
N ARG A 6 -72.11 50.04 -6.20
CA ARG A 6 -70.85 50.58 -5.71
C ARG A 6 -70.09 49.54 -4.86
N ARG A 7 -68.80 49.38 -5.15
CA ARG A 7 -67.85 48.65 -4.29
C ARG A 7 -67.43 49.57 -3.15
N LEU A 8 -67.79 49.25 -1.92
CA LEU A 8 -67.16 49.81 -0.72
C LEU A 8 -65.94 48.94 -0.37
N ALA A 9 -64.81 49.60 -0.20
CA ALA A 9 -63.57 49.01 0.28
C ALA A 9 -63.65 48.81 1.80
N THR A 10 -63.43 47.57 2.25
CA THR A 10 -63.16 47.27 3.66
C THR A 10 -61.69 46.89 3.77
N VAL A 11 -60.93 47.75 4.46
CA VAL A 11 -59.54 47.50 4.84
C VAL A 11 -59.54 46.46 5.95
N LEU A 12 -59.05 45.24 5.67
CA LEU A 12 -58.70 44.27 6.70
C LEU A 12 -57.22 44.43 7.05
N ILE A 13 -56.95 44.76 8.30
CA ILE A 13 -55.62 44.72 8.91
C ILE A 13 -55.33 43.23 9.17
N ALA A 14 -54.46 42.62 8.37
CA ALA A 14 -53.98 41.27 8.59
C ALA A 14 -52.86 41.29 9.63
N LEU A 15 -53.14 40.71 10.80
CA LEU A 15 -52.15 40.43 11.84
C LEU A 15 -51.22 39.31 11.33
N SER A 16 -49.99 39.65 10.94
CA SER A 16 -48.98 38.67 10.52
C SER A 16 -48.49 37.87 11.73
N ALA A 17 -49.02 36.65 11.90
CA ALA A 17 -48.45 35.68 12.81
C ALA A 17 -47.10 35.20 12.23
N MET A 18 -45.99 35.62 12.84
CA MET A 18 -44.67 35.03 12.57
C MET A 18 -44.67 33.59 13.06
N VAL A 19 -44.86 32.65 12.12
CA VAL A 19 -44.52 31.25 12.35
C VAL A 19 -43.00 31.16 12.32
N VAL A 20 -42.37 31.12 13.49
CA VAL A 20 -40.98 30.70 13.62
C VAL A 20 -40.96 29.21 13.32
N THR A 21 -40.64 28.84 12.08
CA THR A 21 -40.27 27.47 11.75
C THR A 21 -38.94 27.20 12.44
N ALA A 22 -38.99 26.52 13.58
CA ALA A 22 -37.80 25.93 14.17
C ALA A 22 -37.20 24.99 13.12
N ILE A 23 -36.04 25.37 12.59
CA ILE A 23 -35.20 24.45 11.81
C ILE A 23 -34.90 23.30 12.78
N PRO A 24 -35.24 22.04 12.45
CA PRO A 24 -34.81 20.94 13.28
C PRO A 24 -33.30 21.04 13.35
N ALA A 25 -32.75 21.21 14.55
CA ALA A 25 -31.34 21.01 14.78
C ALA A 25 -31.03 19.64 14.15
N GLN A 26 -30.12 19.62 13.17
CA GLN A 26 -29.49 18.37 12.77
C GLN A 26 -28.92 17.84 14.08
N ALA A 27 -29.57 16.81 14.63
CA ALA A 27 -28.91 15.98 15.60
C ALA A 27 -27.62 15.56 14.91
N ASP A 28 -26.49 15.90 15.53
CA ASP A 28 -25.26 15.15 15.29
C ASP A 28 -25.68 13.69 15.52
N GLU A 29 -25.93 12.96 14.44
CA GLU A 29 -25.84 11.53 14.48
C GLU A 29 -24.36 11.25 14.75
N THR A 30 -23.98 11.24 16.02
CA THR A 30 -22.84 10.47 16.48
C THR A 30 -23.18 9.02 16.19
N ARG A 31 -22.96 8.61 14.93
CA ARG A 31 -22.85 7.22 14.54
C ARG A 31 -21.81 6.60 15.48
N PRO A 32 -22.03 5.41 16.05
CA PRO A 32 -20.96 4.71 16.74
C PRO A 32 -19.81 4.57 15.73
N ALA A 33 -18.61 4.97 16.13
CA ALA A 33 -17.36 4.69 15.43
C ALA A 33 -17.22 3.17 15.26
N ALA A 34 -17.80 2.60 14.22
CA ALA A 34 -17.23 1.44 13.56
C ALA A 34 -16.19 2.01 12.57
N GLU A 35 -15.20 2.65 13.17
CA GLU A 35 -13.94 3.09 12.58
C GLU A 35 -13.03 1.86 12.52
N VAL A 36 -12.03 1.86 11.63
CA VAL A 36 -10.91 0.91 11.71
C VAL A 36 -10.46 0.81 13.17
N ALA A 37 -10.62 -0.36 13.78
CA ALA A 37 -10.36 -0.55 15.22
C ALA A 37 -8.89 -0.32 15.57
N GLY A 38 -7.98 -0.53 14.61
CA GLY A 38 -6.57 -0.23 14.77
C GLY A 38 -5.74 -0.52 13.53
N ALA A 39 -4.53 0.00 13.53
CA ALA A 39 -3.48 -0.40 12.62
C ALA A 39 -2.12 -0.30 13.28
N TYR A 40 -1.27 -1.30 13.04
CA TYR A 40 0.09 -1.39 13.55
C TYR A 40 1.05 -1.89 12.47
N ALA A 41 2.34 -1.66 12.69
CA ALA A 41 3.39 -2.02 11.75
C ALA A 41 4.27 -3.16 12.30
N VAL A 42 4.82 -3.97 11.39
CA VAL A 42 5.77 -5.04 11.70
C VAL A 42 6.93 -4.92 10.73
N PHE A 43 8.16 -5.14 11.21
CA PHE A 43 9.37 -4.92 10.43
C PHE A 43 10.32 -6.09 10.55
N ASN A 44 11.02 -6.42 9.47
CA ASN A 44 12.28 -7.15 9.58
C ASN A 44 13.40 -6.12 9.71
N GLU A 45 14.29 -6.36 10.66
CA GLU A 45 15.47 -5.56 10.95
C GLU A 45 16.70 -6.48 11.05
N PRO A 46 17.21 -6.97 9.90
CA PRO A 46 18.35 -7.89 9.87
C PRO A 46 19.48 -7.40 10.76
N GLY A 47 20.19 -8.30 11.44
CA GLY A 47 21.26 -7.94 12.37
C GLY A 47 22.40 -7.15 11.71
N PRO A 48 23.24 -6.46 12.48
CA PRO A 48 24.30 -5.59 11.95
C PRO A 48 25.36 -6.34 11.11
N THR A 49 25.45 -7.67 11.20
CA THR A 49 26.32 -8.48 10.35
C THR A 49 25.53 -9.44 9.47
N GLY A 50 24.30 -9.06 9.09
CA GLY A 50 23.49 -9.82 8.13
C GLY A 50 22.81 -11.06 8.68
N GLN A 51 22.64 -11.16 10.01
CA GLN A 51 21.71 -12.13 10.59
C GLN A 51 20.32 -11.88 10.05
N ARG A 52 19.63 -12.96 9.69
CA ARG A 52 18.25 -12.88 9.23
C ARG A 52 17.32 -12.48 10.37
N ASP A 53 16.31 -11.71 10.02
CA ASP A 53 15.16 -11.43 10.86
C ASP A 53 13.91 -11.99 10.17
N TYR A 54 13.09 -12.66 10.96
CA TYR A 54 11.88 -13.36 10.55
C TYR A 54 10.62 -12.71 11.12
N ALA A 55 10.71 -11.58 11.82
CA ALA A 55 9.58 -10.97 12.52
C ALA A 55 8.30 -10.80 11.68
N VAL A 56 8.40 -10.35 10.42
CA VAL A 56 7.24 -10.22 9.52
C VAL A 56 6.68 -11.59 9.11
N GLU A 57 7.55 -12.59 8.92
CA GLU A 57 7.15 -13.96 8.59
C GLU A 57 6.49 -14.65 9.79
N GLU A 58 7.11 -14.58 10.97
CA GLU A 58 6.61 -15.14 12.22
C GLU A 58 5.28 -14.52 12.61
N HIS A 59 5.16 -13.19 12.50
CA HIS A 59 3.89 -12.49 12.74
C HIS A 59 2.80 -12.91 11.76
N PHE A 60 3.13 -13.07 10.48
CA PHE A 60 2.16 -13.58 9.51
C PHE A 60 1.71 -15.01 9.83
N ILE A 61 2.65 -15.89 10.20
CA ILE A 61 2.35 -17.26 10.62
C ILE A 61 1.45 -17.26 11.85
N GLU A 62 1.73 -16.40 12.84
CA GLU A 62 0.88 -16.24 14.02
C GLU A 62 -0.57 -15.89 13.63
N LEU A 63 -0.78 -14.95 12.71
CA LEU A 63 -2.13 -14.62 12.22
C LEU A 63 -2.79 -15.83 11.53
N VAL A 64 -2.05 -16.62 10.76
CA VAL A 64 -2.58 -17.83 10.10
C VAL A 64 -2.95 -18.91 11.13
N GLU A 65 -2.09 -19.15 12.11
CA GLU A 65 -2.29 -20.16 13.15
C GLU A 65 -3.47 -19.81 14.06
N GLN A 66 -3.64 -18.52 14.37
CA GLN A 66 -4.72 -18.01 15.20
C GLN A 66 -6.03 -17.77 14.45
N THR A 67 -6.12 -18.11 13.17
CA THR A 67 -7.39 -18.07 12.41
C THR A 67 -8.26 -19.28 12.79
N PRO A 68 -9.46 -19.08 13.38
CA PRO A 68 -10.35 -20.17 13.77
C PRO A 68 -10.90 -20.98 12.58
N ALA A 69 -11.25 -22.25 12.81
CA ALA A 69 -11.97 -23.05 11.82
C ALA A 69 -13.31 -22.40 11.45
N GLY A 70 -13.67 -22.43 10.16
CA GLY A 70 -14.85 -21.76 9.62
C GLY A 70 -14.61 -20.29 9.20
N GLU A 71 -13.47 -19.70 9.60
CA GLU A 71 -13.03 -18.38 9.13
C GLU A 71 -12.25 -18.50 7.81
N GLN A 72 -11.89 -17.35 7.23
CA GLN A 72 -11.31 -17.25 5.91
C GLN A 72 -9.96 -16.52 5.91
N ILE A 73 -9.03 -17.02 5.09
CA ILE A 73 -7.78 -16.38 4.70
C ILE A 73 -7.77 -16.23 3.18
N THR A 74 -7.70 -14.99 2.68
CA THR A 74 -7.54 -14.74 1.24
C THR A 74 -6.28 -13.92 1.00
N GLY A 75 -5.46 -14.33 0.03
CA GLY A 75 -4.15 -13.70 -0.18
C GLY A 75 -3.65 -13.64 -1.61
N ALA A 76 -2.69 -12.76 -1.84
CA ALA A 76 -1.96 -12.58 -3.07
C ALA A 76 -0.45 -12.46 -2.79
N MET A 77 0.35 -13.19 -3.56
CA MET A 77 1.81 -13.21 -3.40
C MET A 77 2.57 -13.29 -4.71
N PHE A 78 3.63 -12.49 -4.83
CA PHE A 78 4.53 -12.53 -5.98
C PHE A 78 5.42 -13.78 -6.00
N SER A 79 6.29 -13.97 -5.01
CA SER A 79 7.34 -14.98 -5.08
C SER A 79 7.42 -15.77 -3.79
N TRP A 80 7.63 -17.09 -3.90
CA TRP A 80 7.52 -17.99 -2.76
C TRP A 80 8.60 -19.08 -2.74
N THR A 81 9.36 -19.19 -1.66
CA THR A 81 10.23 -20.33 -1.31
C THR A 81 10.22 -20.67 0.19
N ARG A 82 9.50 -19.91 1.05
CA ARG A 82 9.35 -20.22 2.49
C ARG A 82 8.36 -21.36 2.71
N THR A 83 8.87 -22.51 3.14
CA THR A 83 8.07 -23.71 3.40
C THR A 83 7.25 -23.56 4.68
N GLU A 84 7.73 -22.79 5.64
CA GLU A 84 7.11 -22.53 6.94
C GLU A 84 5.77 -21.81 6.74
N VAL A 85 5.77 -20.74 5.93
CA VAL A 85 4.54 -20.01 5.57
C VAL A 85 3.58 -20.89 4.75
N ALA A 86 4.11 -21.66 3.79
CA ALA A 86 3.28 -22.56 2.98
C ALA A 86 2.63 -23.66 3.83
N SER A 87 3.36 -24.20 4.80
CA SER A 87 2.87 -25.23 5.73
C SER A 87 1.82 -24.65 6.68
N ALA A 88 2.03 -23.46 7.24
CA ALA A 88 1.04 -22.82 8.11
C ALA A 88 -0.32 -22.63 7.40
N LEU A 89 -0.32 -22.22 6.13
CA LEU A 89 -1.53 -22.09 5.32
C LEU A 89 -2.16 -23.44 4.98
N ALA A 90 -1.36 -24.46 4.69
CA ALA A 90 -1.84 -25.82 4.48
C ALA A 90 -2.50 -26.38 5.75
N ASP A 91 -1.89 -26.14 6.91
CA ASP A 91 -2.41 -26.55 8.21
C ASP A 91 -3.70 -25.79 8.55
N ALA A 92 -3.80 -24.50 8.21
CA ALA A 92 -5.03 -23.73 8.35
C ALA A 92 -6.17 -24.35 7.52
N GLN A 93 -5.91 -24.66 6.25
CA GLN A 93 -6.87 -25.35 5.40
C GLN A 93 -7.31 -26.70 6.01
N ALA A 94 -6.35 -27.49 6.52
CA ALA A 94 -6.64 -28.78 7.14
C ALA A 94 -7.44 -28.65 8.45
N ARG A 95 -7.26 -27.56 9.21
CA ARG A 95 -8.06 -27.22 10.39
C ARG A 95 -9.50 -26.79 10.05
N GLY A 96 -9.80 -26.50 8.79
CA GLY A 96 -11.12 -26.06 8.33
C GLY A 96 -11.25 -24.56 8.11
N VAL A 97 -10.13 -23.84 7.97
CA VAL A 97 -10.12 -22.45 7.48
C VAL A 97 -10.29 -22.45 5.96
N ASP A 98 -11.07 -21.52 5.43
CA ASP A 98 -11.18 -21.30 3.98
C ASP A 98 -9.96 -20.53 3.46
N VAL A 99 -9.00 -21.23 2.83
CA VAL A 99 -7.77 -20.60 2.33
C VAL A 99 -7.81 -20.43 0.81
N ARG A 100 -7.73 -19.17 0.36
CA ARG A 100 -7.80 -18.78 -1.07
C ARG A 100 -6.58 -17.95 -1.47
N LEU A 101 -5.79 -18.39 -2.45
CA LEU A 101 -4.54 -17.74 -2.83
C LEU A 101 -4.44 -17.43 -4.34
N ALA A 102 -4.02 -16.20 -4.66
CA ALA A 102 -3.59 -15.77 -5.99
C ALA A 102 -2.07 -15.55 -6.01
N VAL A 103 -1.32 -16.48 -6.60
CA VAL A 103 0.14 -16.46 -6.66
C VAL A 103 0.61 -16.10 -8.06
N ASP A 104 1.60 -15.23 -8.22
CA ASP A 104 2.21 -15.02 -9.54
C ASP A 104 2.74 -16.37 -10.08
N LYS A 105 2.48 -16.68 -11.35
CA LYS A 105 2.85 -17.99 -11.89
C LYS A 105 4.37 -18.22 -11.90
N GLU A 106 5.18 -17.19 -12.15
CA GLU A 106 6.62 -17.31 -12.37
C GLU A 106 7.44 -16.85 -11.16
N GLY A 107 7.01 -15.79 -10.48
CA GLY A 107 7.71 -15.21 -9.35
C GLY A 107 9.03 -14.53 -9.73
N ALA A 108 9.91 -14.36 -8.74
CA ALA A 108 11.18 -13.66 -8.92
C ALA A 108 12.06 -14.36 -9.99
N GLY A 109 12.74 -13.56 -10.81
CA GLY A 109 13.60 -14.07 -11.88
C GLY A 109 12.88 -14.76 -13.04
N GLY A 110 11.54 -14.80 -13.04
CA GLY A 110 10.76 -15.47 -14.08
C GLY A 110 10.67 -16.99 -13.94
N THR A 111 11.23 -17.55 -12.85
CA THR A 111 11.31 -19.01 -12.69
C THR A 111 11.05 -19.51 -11.28
N THR A 112 11.15 -18.68 -10.24
CA THR A 112 11.11 -19.12 -8.83
C THR A 112 9.90 -20.00 -8.50
N ASN A 113 8.70 -19.59 -8.89
CA ASN A 113 7.48 -20.34 -8.55
C ASN A 113 7.21 -21.52 -9.52
N THR A 114 7.88 -21.55 -10.67
CA THR A 114 7.81 -22.66 -11.63
C THR A 114 8.90 -23.71 -11.43
N ASP A 115 9.89 -23.42 -10.58
CA ASP A 115 10.97 -24.36 -10.27
C ASP A 115 10.37 -25.66 -9.71
N PRO A 116 10.61 -26.82 -10.36
CA PRO A 116 10.07 -28.10 -9.92
C PRO A 116 10.58 -28.51 -8.52
N ASP A 117 11.73 -27.99 -8.08
CA ASP A 117 12.31 -28.29 -6.77
C ASP A 117 11.82 -27.32 -5.67
N ASN A 118 10.94 -26.37 -6.00
CA ASN A 118 10.38 -25.45 -5.04
C ASN A 118 9.36 -26.14 -4.11
N GLN A 119 9.84 -26.57 -2.95
CA GLN A 119 9.06 -27.28 -1.94
C GLN A 119 7.88 -26.47 -1.41
N ALA A 120 8.01 -25.15 -1.26
CA ALA A 120 6.91 -24.31 -0.77
C ALA A 120 5.73 -24.32 -1.75
N ILE A 121 6.02 -24.21 -3.05
CA ILE A 121 5.00 -24.33 -4.09
C ILE A 121 4.42 -25.74 -4.16
N ALA A 122 5.23 -26.78 -3.96
CA ALA A 122 4.75 -28.16 -3.88
C ALA A 122 3.76 -28.36 -2.72
N ILE A 123 4.06 -27.80 -1.54
CA ILE A 123 3.16 -27.80 -0.36
C ILE A 123 1.84 -27.11 -0.69
N LEU A 124 1.87 -25.89 -1.24
CA LEU A 124 0.64 -25.17 -1.59
C LEU A 124 -0.24 -25.95 -2.59
N LYS A 125 0.38 -26.62 -3.58
CA LYS A 125 -0.33 -27.44 -4.56
C LYS A 125 -0.95 -28.71 -3.95
N SER A 126 -0.33 -29.30 -2.93
CA SER A 126 -0.84 -30.52 -2.27
C SER A 126 -1.78 -30.24 -1.10
N ALA A 127 -1.82 -28.99 -0.60
CA ALA A 127 -2.56 -28.59 0.60
C ALA A 127 -4.10 -28.69 0.47
N GLY A 128 -4.64 -28.85 -0.75
CA GLY A 128 -6.09 -28.88 -0.95
C GLY A 128 -6.77 -27.56 -0.57
N LEU A 129 -6.10 -26.43 -0.80
CA LEU A 129 -6.64 -25.09 -0.54
C LEU A 129 -7.99 -24.91 -1.22
N THR A 130 -8.93 -24.21 -0.58
CA THR A 130 -10.24 -23.90 -1.16
C THR A 130 -10.11 -23.31 -2.56
N GLN A 131 -9.11 -22.43 -2.75
CA GLN A 131 -8.73 -21.97 -4.07
C GLN A 131 -7.24 -21.66 -4.15
N LEU A 132 -6.58 -22.15 -5.20
CA LEU A 132 -5.22 -21.77 -5.56
C LEU A 132 -5.16 -21.38 -7.03
N THR A 133 -4.87 -20.12 -7.30
CA THR A 133 -4.76 -19.56 -8.64
C THR A 133 -3.32 -19.13 -8.89
N PHE A 134 -2.69 -19.70 -9.92
CA PHE A 134 -1.44 -19.18 -10.47
C PHE A 134 -1.76 -18.19 -11.59
N CYS A 135 -1.43 -16.92 -11.38
CA CYS A 135 -1.81 -15.82 -12.25
C CYS A 135 -1.04 -15.85 -13.57
N ALA A 136 -1.79 -15.70 -14.66
CA ALA A 136 -1.31 -15.70 -16.03
C ALA A 136 -2.07 -14.66 -16.86
N GLY A 137 -1.37 -13.99 -17.76
CA GLY A 137 -1.94 -13.09 -18.74
C GLY A 137 -2.37 -13.80 -20.01
N SER A 138 -3.02 -13.05 -20.89
CA SER A 138 -3.54 -13.55 -22.16
C SER A 138 -2.54 -13.41 -23.33
N GLY A 139 -1.27 -13.14 -23.05
CA GLY A 139 -0.28 -12.78 -24.06
C GLY A 139 0.68 -13.91 -24.46
N ASN A 140 1.70 -13.53 -25.22
CA ASN A 140 2.62 -14.43 -25.91
C ASN A 140 3.58 -15.13 -24.93
N SER A 141 3.84 -16.42 -25.13
CA SER A 141 4.64 -17.27 -24.24
C SER A 141 6.13 -16.89 -24.11
N GLY A 142 6.59 -15.87 -24.84
CA GLY A 142 7.96 -15.35 -24.80
C GLY A 142 8.18 -14.12 -23.92
N GLN A 143 7.15 -13.61 -23.24
CA GLN A 143 7.24 -12.48 -22.31
C GLN A 143 6.55 -12.85 -21.00
N GLN A 144 7.22 -12.59 -19.87
CA GLN A 144 6.59 -12.72 -18.56
C GLN A 144 5.31 -11.87 -18.56
N GLN A 145 4.17 -12.52 -18.36
CA GLN A 145 2.88 -11.85 -18.30
C GLN A 145 2.02 -12.63 -17.31
N THR A 146 2.22 -12.37 -16.02
CA THR A 146 1.73 -13.16 -14.89
C THR A 146 0.93 -12.33 -13.88
N GLY A 147 0.55 -11.10 -14.26
CA GLY A 147 -0.44 -10.31 -13.53
C GLY A 147 -1.79 -11.05 -13.44
N CYS A 148 -2.42 -11.02 -12.27
CA CYS A 148 -3.78 -11.49 -12.05
C CYS A 148 -4.78 -10.51 -12.66
N ILE A 149 -4.57 -9.20 -12.49
CA ILE A 149 -5.41 -8.12 -13.04
C ILE A 149 -4.71 -7.43 -14.21
N ALA A 150 -3.43 -7.14 -14.09
CA ALA A 150 -2.65 -6.55 -15.16
C ALA A 150 -2.49 -7.52 -16.33
N ASN A 151 -2.51 -6.96 -17.54
CA ASN A 151 -2.44 -7.71 -18.79
C ASN A 151 -1.64 -6.92 -19.84
N ARG A 152 -0.43 -6.51 -19.46
CA ARG A 152 0.55 -5.85 -20.33
C ARG A 152 1.77 -6.74 -20.43
N SER A 153 2.54 -6.66 -21.51
CA SER A 153 3.85 -7.32 -21.57
C SER A 153 4.68 -6.97 -20.33
N TYR A 154 5.33 -7.97 -19.73
CA TYR A 154 6.11 -7.85 -18.50
C TYR A 154 5.28 -7.43 -17.27
N SER A 155 3.95 -7.63 -17.28
CA SER A 155 3.13 -7.50 -16.08
C SER A 155 3.31 -8.71 -15.16
N ILE A 156 3.40 -8.48 -13.86
CA ILE A 156 3.47 -9.51 -12.83
C ILE A 156 2.42 -9.20 -11.76
N ASN A 157 2.01 -10.22 -11.01
CA ASN A 157 1.36 -9.99 -9.72
C ASN A 157 2.44 -9.68 -8.70
N HIS A 158 2.62 -8.40 -8.36
CA HIS A 158 3.67 -8.00 -7.44
C HIS A 158 3.14 -7.73 -6.02
N GLN A 159 1.94 -8.22 -5.68
CA GLN A 159 1.37 -8.00 -4.35
C GLN A 159 1.93 -8.92 -3.24
N LYS A 160 1.76 -8.45 -2.00
CA LYS A 160 2.12 -9.09 -0.73
C LYS A 160 1.01 -8.76 0.25
N LEU A 161 -0.16 -9.30 -0.03
CA LEU A 161 -1.42 -8.81 0.48
C LEU A 161 -2.25 -9.99 0.96
N PHE A 162 -2.71 -9.96 2.20
CA PHE A 162 -3.56 -10.99 2.78
C PHE A 162 -4.70 -10.35 3.57
N SER A 163 -5.79 -11.09 3.72
CA SER A 163 -6.90 -10.75 4.57
C SER A 163 -7.33 -11.94 5.39
N PHE A 164 -7.83 -11.67 6.60
CA PHE A 164 -8.34 -12.65 7.54
C PHE A 164 -9.71 -12.15 8.01
N SER A 165 -10.76 -12.98 7.92
CA SER A 165 -12.07 -12.59 8.44
C SER A 165 -12.03 -12.43 9.97
N ALA A 166 -11.32 -13.33 10.67
CA ALA A 166 -10.97 -13.20 12.07
C ALA A 166 -9.66 -13.92 12.41
N THR A 167 -8.84 -13.32 13.28
CA THR A 167 -7.61 -13.93 13.81
C THR A 167 -7.11 -13.17 15.04
N ASN A 168 -6.50 -13.88 16.00
CA ASN A 168 -5.87 -13.27 17.19
C ASN A 168 -6.79 -12.26 17.92
N GLY A 169 -8.09 -12.56 18.02
CA GLY A 169 -9.10 -11.68 18.62
C GLY A 169 -9.50 -10.46 17.79
N MET A 170 -8.92 -10.26 16.60
CA MET A 170 -9.29 -9.22 15.62
C MET A 170 -10.25 -9.78 14.56
N THR A 171 -11.04 -8.90 13.96
CA THR A 171 -11.84 -9.18 12.75
C THR A 171 -11.45 -8.23 11.63
N ASP A 172 -11.82 -8.57 10.38
CA ASP A 172 -11.69 -7.66 9.23
C ASP A 172 -10.24 -7.23 8.99
N VAL A 173 -9.31 -8.19 9.08
CA VAL A 173 -7.87 -7.92 9.12
C VAL A 173 -7.30 -7.89 7.71
N ILE A 174 -6.55 -6.86 7.39
CA ILE A 174 -5.77 -6.71 6.16
C ILE A 174 -4.28 -6.62 6.52
N PHE A 175 -3.48 -7.54 6.00
CA PHE A 175 -2.03 -7.53 6.06
C PHE A 175 -1.47 -7.10 4.70
N THR A 176 -0.72 -6.01 4.66
CA THR A 176 -0.04 -5.53 3.44
C THR A 176 1.43 -5.29 3.73
N GLY A 177 2.34 -5.84 2.93
CA GLY A 177 3.77 -5.66 3.15
C GLY A 177 4.64 -5.52 1.92
N SER A 178 5.94 -5.48 2.17
CA SER A 178 6.98 -5.44 1.15
C SER A 178 7.61 -6.80 0.87
N GLN A 179 7.50 -7.75 1.80
CA GLN A 179 8.25 -9.01 1.81
C GLN A 179 7.66 -10.07 0.86
N ASN A 180 8.48 -10.54 -0.10
CA ASN A 180 8.16 -11.81 -0.74
C ASN A 180 8.37 -12.95 0.27
N TRP A 181 7.59 -14.01 0.20
CA TRP A 181 7.85 -15.22 0.99
C TRP A 181 9.00 -16.04 0.42
N THR A 182 10.19 -15.44 0.31
CA THR A 182 11.41 -16.08 -0.20
C THR A 182 12.52 -16.08 0.83
N ASN A 183 13.34 -17.14 0.88
CA ASN A 183 14.47 -17.30 1.81
C ASN A 183 15.41 -16.07 1.86
N SER A 184 15.64 -15.40 0.73
CA SER A 184 16.52 -14.24 0.59
C SER A 184 15.93 -12.91 1.06
N GLN A 185 14.68 -12.88 1.53
CA GLN A 185 14.06 -11.65 2.04
C GLN A 185 14.25 -11.46 3.54
N ASN A 186 14.52 -12.54 4.27
CA ASN A 186 14.73 -12.47 5.72
C ASN A 186 16.07 -11.78 6.09
N ASN A 187 16.98 -11.58 5.13
CA ASN A 187 18.16 -10.73 5.30
C ASN A 187 17.96 -9.28 4.79
N GLN A 188 16.73 -8.86 4.51
CA GLN A 188 16.42 -7.51 4.02
C GLN A 188 15.49 -6.81 5.00
N PHE A 189 15.64 -5.48 5.12
CA PHE A 189 14.67 -4.68 5.86
C PHE A 189 13.36 -4.68 5.13
N ASN A 190 12.32 -5.27 5.72
CA ASN A 190 10.98 -5.34 5.18
C ASN A 190 10.01 -4.67 6.14
N ASN A 191 8.85 -4.26 5.61
CA ASN A 191 7.78 -3.71 6.41
C ASN A 191 6.45 -4.41 6.06
N ALA A 192 5.56 -4.46 7.03
CA ALA A 192 4.16 -4.78 6.85
C ALA A 192 3.32 -3.82 7.70
N VAL A 193 2.09 -3.57 7.27
CA VAL A 193 1.05 -2.93 8.06
C VAL A 193 -0.12 -3.90 8.18
N VAL A 194 -0.65 -4.01 9.39
CA VAL A 194 -1.88 -4.73 9.70
C VAL A 194 -2.94 -3.69 10.03
N VAL A 195 -4.07 -3.74 9.34
CA VAL A 195 -5.25 -2.90 9.57
C VAL A 195 -6.41 -3.81 9.93
N HIS A 196 -7.23 -3.48 10.91
CA HIS A 196 -8.33 -4.37 11.34
C HIS A 196 -9.57 -3.62 11.83
N GLY A 197 -10.69 -4.33 11.93
CA GLY A 197 -11.96 -3.85 12.49
C GLY A 197 -12.75 -2.91 11.59
N ASP A 198 -12.48 -2.90 10.27
CA ASP A 198 -13.29 -2.15 9.29
C ASP A 198 -13.90 -3.13 8.27
N PRO A 199 -15.19 -3.48 8.42
CA PRO A 199 -15.85 -4.45 7.54
C PRO A 199 -16.03 -3.92 6.10
N ASP A 200 -16.15 -2.60 5.89
CA ASP A 200 -16.31 -2.02 4.56
C ASP A 200 -14.97 -2.04 3.80
N LEU A 201 -13.87 -1.73 4.49
CA LEU A 201 -12.52 -1.90 3.97
C LEU A 201 -12.24 -3.38 3.65
N TYR A 202 -12.59 -4.29 4.55
CA TYR A 202 -12.43 -5.73 4.34
C TYR A 202 -13.23 -6.22 3.12
N ALA A 203 -14.49 -5.79 2.98
CA ALA A 203 -15.31 -6.11 1.82
C ALA A 203 -14.74 -5.56 0.49
N PHE A 204 -14.15 -4.36 0.52
CA PHE A 204 -13.45 -3.79 -0.63
C PHE A 204 -12.24 -4.66 -1.05
N PHE A 205 -11.43 -5.11 -0.08
CA PHE A 205 -10.35 -6.05 -0.33
C PHE A 205 -10.85 -7.41 -0.82
N GLY A 206 -11.96 -7.92 -0.29
CA GLY A 206 -12.61 -9.14 -0.77
C GLY A 206 -12.96 -9.07 -2.26
N THR A 207 -13.52 -7.93 -2.70
CA THR A 207 -13.81 -7.68 -4.13
C THR A 207 -12.52 -7.66 -4.97
N HIS A 208 -11.45 -7.06 -4.46
CA HIS A 208 -10.15 -7.08 -5.11
C HIS A 208 -9.59 -8.52 -5.27
N PHE A 209 -9.62 -9.31 -4.21
CA PHE A 209 -9.15 -10.69 -4.27
C PHE A 209 -9.98 -11.55 -5.22
N ASP A 210 -11.31 -11.40 -5.23
CA ASP A 210 -12.16 -12.11 -6.18
C ASP A 210 -11.80 -11.76 -7.63
N ASN A 211 -11.49 -10.49 -7.91
CA ASN A 211 -10.96 -10.07 -9.22
C ASN A 211 -9.63 -10.75 -9.55
N MET A 212 -8.71 -10.88 -8.59
CA MET A 212 -7.42 -11.55 -8.79
C MET A 212 -7.57 -13.06 -9.01
N LEU A 213 -8.34 -13.74 -8.15
CA LEU A 213 -8.62 -15.18 -8.19
C LEU A 213 -9.34 -15.58 -9.48
N GLN A 214 -10.23 -14.72 -10.00
CA GLN A 214 -10.91 -14.89 -11.28
C GLN A 214 -10.12 -14.32 -12.48
N GLN A 215 -8.95 -13.73 -12.21
CA GLN A 215 -8.06 -13.13 -13.20
C GLN A 215 -8.76 -12.09 -14.11
N ARG A 216 -9.63 -11.26 -13.54
CA ARG A 216 -10.36 -10.21 -14.27
C ARG A 216 -9.40 -9.10 -14.69
N LYS A 217 -9.07 -9.06 -15.98
CA LYS A 217 -8.02 -8.19 -16.49
C LYS A 217 -8.47 -6.72 -16.61
N ASN A 218 -7.65 -5.80 -16.11
CA ASN A 218 -7.86 -4.36 -16.27
C ASN A 218 -6.55 -3.57 -16.17
N ASN A 219 -6.07 -3.03 -17.30
CA ASN A 219 -4.83 -2.25 -17.37
C ASN A 219 -4.96 -0.80 -16.87
N ASN A 220 -6.15 -0.40 -16.42
CA ASN A 220 -6.43 0.89 -15.80
C ASN A 220 -7.23 0.71 -14.50
N TYR A 221 -6.90 -0.35 -13.76
CA TYR A 221 -7.66 -0.82 -12.60
C TYR A 221 -7.88 0.27 -11.56
N PHE A 222 -6.87 1.10 -11.29
CA PHE A 222 -6.99 2.25 -10.39
C PHE A 222 -8.24 3.11 -10.62
N ASN A 223 -8.60 3.36 -11.89
CA ASN A 223 -9.74 4.23 -12.24
C ASN A 223 -11.07 3.47 -12.32
N SER A 224 -11.12 2.20 -11.91
CA SER A 224 -12.35 1.42 -11.79
C SER A 224 -12.94 1.53 -10.38
N ALA A 225 -14.16 1.03 -10.20
CA ALA A 225 -14.82 1.00 -8.89
C ALA A 225 -14.04 0.19 -7.83
N ASP A 226 -13.23 -0.78 -8.29
CA ASP A 226 -12.52 -1.71 -7.40
C ASP A 226 -11.05 -1.32 -7.19
N GLY A 227 -10.60 -0.20 -7.79
CA GLY A 227 -9.19 0.20 -7.81
C GLY A 227 -8.79 1.26 -6.77
N TYR A 228 -9.78 1.88 -6.13
CA TYR A 228 -9.58 2.98 -5.19
C TYR A 228 -10.69 2.96 -4.14
N TYR A 229 -10.30 3.04 -2.87
CA TYR A 229 -11.22 3.14 -1.76
C TYR A 229 -10.67 4.04 -0.67
N ARG A 230 -11.55 4.64 0.11
CA ARG A 230 -11.21 5.46 1.27
C ARG A 230 -12.27 5.25 2.33
N THR A 231 -11.82 4.99 3.55
CA THR A 231 -12.69 4.89 4.72
C THR A 231 -13.39 6.23 4.98
N GLU A 232 -14.56 6.20 5.63
CA GLU A 232 -15.35 7.40 5.90
C GLU A 232 -14.58 8.43 6.75
N ASP A 233 -13.87 7.94 7.76
CA ASP A 233 -13.01 8.71 8.69
C ASP A 233 -11.69 9.18 8.05
N LEU A 234 -11.40 8.73 6.82
CA LEU A 234 -10.18 9.01 6.05
C LEU A 234 -8.89 8.45 6.67
N SER A 235 -8.99 7.58 7.68
CA SER A 235 -7.85 6.97 8.36
C SER A 235 -7.07 6.03 7.44
N VAL A 236 -7.76 5.40 6.47
CA VAL A 236 -7.15 4.53 5.46
C VAL A 236 -7.62 4.88 4.05
N THR A 237 -6.69 4.91 3.09
CA THR A 237 -7.01 5.00 1.66
C THR A 237 -6.23 3.95 0.88
N VAL A 238 -6.90 3.23 -0.01
CA VAL A 238 -6.33 2.15 -0.83
C VAL A 238 -6.21 2.61 -2.28
N TYR A 239 -5.08 2.29 -2.90
CA TYR A 239 -4.82 2.54 -4.32
C TYR A 239 -4.24 1.25 -4.92
N PHE A 240 -4.97 0.63 -5.85
CA PHE A 240 -4.47 -0.49 -6.62
C PHE A 240 -3.92 -0.05 -7.98
N SER A 241 -2.80 -0.65 -8.37
CA SER A 241 -2.24 -0.58 -9.73
C SER A 241 -2.67 -1.83 -10.51
N PRO A 242 -2.70 -1.79 -11.86
CA PRO A 242 -2.09 -0.78 -12.74
C PRO A 242 -2.93 0.50 -12.91
N ARG A 243 -2.22 1.61 -13.16
CA ARG A 243 -2.81 2.89 -13.55
C ARG A 243 -2.29 3.33 -14.91
N ALA A 244 -3.18 3.45 -15.89
CA ALA A 244 -2.78 3.88 -17.22
C ALA A 244 -2.42 5.38 -17.27
N THR A 245 -1.65 5.78 -18.29
CA THR A 245 -1.50 7.19 -18.63
C THR A 245 -2.83 7.77 -19.14
N SER A 246 -2.93 9.09 -19.30
CA SER A 246 -4.13 9.76 -19.81
C SER A 246 -4.65 9.18 -21.14
N ASN A 247 -3.73 8.64 -21.95
CA ASN A 247 -4.01 8.05 -23.26
C ASN A 247 -4.09 6.52 -23.22
N GLY A 248 -4.22 5.90 -22.04
CA GLY A 248 -4.33 4.45 -21.89
C GLY A 248 -3.00 3.69 -21.94
N GLY A 249 -1.86 4.38 -21.96
CA GLY A 249 -0.51 3.79 -22.09
C GLY A 249 0.15 3.43 -20.75
N ASN A 250 1.44 3.08 -20.83
CA ASN A 250 2.30 2.70 -19.69
C ASN A 250 3.57 3.57 -19.55
N GLY A 251 3.60 4.73 -20.22
CA GLY A 251 4.74 5.65 -20.16
C GLY A 251 4.83 6.45 -18.86
N THR A 252 5.89 7.25 -18.77
CA THR A 252 6.06 8.25 -17.72
C THR A 252 5.09 9.41 -17.91
N GLU A 253 4.30 9.73 -16.88
CA GLU A 253 3.37 10.86 -16.90
C GLU A 253 3.03 11.29 -15.48
N ALA A 254 3.25 12.57 -15.16
CA ALA A 254 3.02 13.11 -13.82
C ALA A 254 1.52 13.24 -13.44
N SER A 255 0.67 13.60 -14.40
CA SER A 255 -0.77 13.86 -14.18
C SER A 255 -1.57 12.63 -13.73
N THR A 256 -1.03 11.43 -13.96
CA THR A 256 -1.60 10.15 -13.56
C THR A 256 -0.70 9.36 -12.61
N ASP A 257 0.42 9.93 -12.13
CA ASP A 257 1.26 9.28 -11.13
C ASP A 257 0.61 9.38 -9.75
N THR A 258 0.26 8.24 -9.16
CA THR A 258 -0.46 8.17 -7.89
C THR A 258 0.30 8.85 -6.75
N ILE A 259 1.58 8.58 -6.59
CA ILE A 259 2.37 9.16 -5.50
C ILE A 259 2.64 10.64 -5.79
N ALA A 260 2.94 11.03 -7.04
CA ALA A 260 3.12 12.44 -7.35
C ALA A 260 1.86 13.27 -7.06
N ARG A 261 0.67 12.73 -7.35
CA ARG A 261 -0.60 13.37 -7.01
C ARG A 261 -0.85 13.41 -5.51
N ILE A 262 -0.58 12.33 -4.79
CA ILE A 262 -0.69 12.29 -3.33
C ILE A 262 0.20 13.36 -2.69
N LEU A 263 1.45 13.47 -3.13
CA LEU A 263 2.41 14.45 -2.64
C LEU A 263 2.04 15.90 -3.02
N SER A 264 1.26 16.10 -4.09
CA SER A 264 0.79 17.43 -4.48
C SER A 264 -0.15 18.09 -3.46
N TYR A 265 -0.77 17.31 -2.57
CA TYR A 265 -1.59 17.84 -1.46
C TYR A 265 -0.76 18.52 -0.36
N ILE A 266 0.56 18.33 -0.38
CA ILE A 266 1.51 19.05 0.48
C ILE A 266 1.79 20.40 -0.20
N GLY A 267 0.86 21.35 -0.07
CA GLY A 267 0.89 22.64 -0.78
C GLY A 267 1.55 23.79 -0.02
N THR A 268 1.55 23.73 1.31
CA THR A 268 2.05 24.75 2.23
C THR A 268 2.61 24.06 3.46
N GLN A 269 3.49 24.73 4.23
CA GLN A 269 3.93 24.25 5.54
C GLN A 269 3.70 25.27 6.63
N GLN A 270 3.37 24.75 7.81
CA GLN A 270 3.23 25.49 9.07
C GLN A 270 3.95 24.66 10.14
N GLY A 271 4.94 25.26 10.81
CA GLY A 271 5.75 24.56 11.80
C GLY A 271 6.73 23.55 11.19
N ASP A 272 7.08 22.55 11.99
CA ASP A 272 8.01 21.49 11.58
C ASP A 272 7.38 20.61 10.49
N CYS A 273 8.21 20.21 9.52
CA CYS A 273 7.80 19.32 8.45
C CYS A 273 8.92 18.32 8.15
N SER A 274 8.59 17.03 8.17
CA SER A 274 9.48 15.94 7.78
C SER A 274 8.83 15.06 6.73
N LEU A 275 9.63 14.58 5.78
CA LEU A 275 9.23 13.58 4.81
C LEU A 275 10.35 12.55 4.61
N GLU A 276 10.04 11.31 4.93
CA GLU A 276 10.99 10.22 5.00
C GLU A 276 10.62 9.14 4.00
N VAL A 277 11.52 8.83 3.06
CA VAL A 277 11.27 7.87 1.98
C VAL A 277 12.18 6.67 2.16
N ALA A 278 11.64 5.49 2.43
CA ALA A 278 12.39 4.24 2.44
C ALA A 278 11.89 3.34 1.30
N HIS A 279 12.71 3.11 0.28
CA HIS A 279 12.30 2.33 -0.90
C HIS A 279 13.42 1.46 -1.46
N ALA A 280 13.11 0.18 -1.71
CA ALA A 280 14.04 -0.74 -2.37
C ALA A 280 14.51 -0.22 -3.74
N SER A 281 13.61 0.37 -4.53
CA SER A 281 13.95 0.94 -5.83
C SER A 281 13.20 2.23 -6.16
N PHE A 282 13.92 3.22 -6.68
CA PHE A 282 13.38 4.49 -7.20
C PHE A 282 13.97 4.85 -8.57
N THR A 283 13.24 4.58 -9.65
CA THR A 283 13.76 4.70 -11.03
C THR A 283 13.40 6.00 -11.73
N ASN A 284 14.12 6.31 -12.82
CA ASN A 284 13.91 7.52 -13.62
C ASN A 284 12.49 7.64 -14.22
N ALA A 285 11.79 6.52 -14.39
CA ALA A 285 10.40 6.52 -14.85
C ALA A 285 9.44 7.20 -13.84
N ARG A 286 9.87 7.39 -12.59
CA ARG A 286 9.10 8.07 -11.54
C ARG A 286 9.67 9.45 -11.20
N VAL A 287 10.33 10.12 -12.15
CA VAL A 287 10.88 11.48 -11.95
C VAL A 287 9.84 12.49 -11.44
N ALA A 288 8.56 12.30 -11.77
CA ALA A 288 7.47 13.13 -11.26
C ALA A 288 7.34 13.09 -9.71
N VAL A 289 7.66 11.95 -9.09
CA VAL A 289 7.74 11.85 -7.62
C VAL A 289 8.92 12.65 -7.09
N ALA A 290 10.09 12.57 -7.75
CA ALA A 290 11.26 13.36 -7.38
C ALA A 290 11.03 14.88 -7.54
N ASP A 291 10.26 15.30 -8.56
CA ASP A 291 9.83 16.69 -8.73
C ASP A 291 8.97 17.17 -7.55
N GLN A 292 8.10 16.31 -7.02
CA GLN A 292 7.32 16.62 -5.81
C GLN A 292 8.21 16.73 -4.57
N LEU A 293 9.17 15.83 -4.38
CA LEU A 293 10.12 15.94 -3.26
C LEU A 293 10.91 17.25 -3.31
N VAL A 294 11.44 17.63 -4.49
CA VAL A 294 12.11 18.93 -4.67
C VAL A 294 11.19 20.10 -4.35
N ARG A 295 9.93 20.04 -4.80
CA ARG A 295 8.93 21.08 -4.49
C ARG A 295 8.65 21.18 -2.99
N ILE A 296 8.52 20.04 -2.31
CA ILE A 296 8.23 19.96 -0.88
C ILE A 296 9.42 20.46 -0.04
N ALA A 297 10.66 20.13 -0.42
CA ALA A 297 11.85 20.67 0.22
C ALA A 297 11.90 22.21 0.12
N LYS A 298 11.48 22.79 -1.02
CA LYS A 298 11.37 24.25 -1.20
C LYS A 298 10.25 24.89 -0.37
N LEU A 299 9.30 24.11 0.13
CA LEU A 299 8.31 24.59 1.11
C LEU A 299 8.87 24.62 2.55
N GLY A 300 10.08 24.11 2.76
CA GLY A 300 10.76 24.11 4.07
C GLY A 300 10.74 22.78 4.81
N CYS A 301 10.29 21.69 4.19
CA CYS A 301 10.37 20.36 4.81
C CYS A 301 11.79 19.80 4.79
N ASP A 302 12.18 19.12 5.87
CA ASP A 302 13.35 18.24 5.87
C ASP A 302 12.98 16.90 5.21
N ILE A 303 13.70 16.53 4.16
CA ILE A 303 13.44 15.29 3.43
C ILE A 303 14.64 14.35 3.56
N LYS A 304 14.38 13.12 3.99
CA LYS A 304 15.37 12.04 4.02
C LYS A 304 14.93 10.94 3.08
N VAL A 305 15.82 10.51 2.18
CA VAL A 305 15.54 9.43 1.23
C VAL A 305 16.55 8.32 1.41
N LEU A 306 16.08 7.19 1.91
CA LEU A 306 16.80 5.95 2.05
C LEU A 306 16.41 4.99 0.92
N TYR A 307 17.39 4.50 0.17
CA TYR A 307 17.12 3.72 -1.04
C TYR A 307 18.04 2.52 -1.21
N GLY A 308 17.54 1.46 -1.85
CA GLY A 308 18.37 0.34 -2.30
C GLY A 308 19.05 0.70 -3.61
N ASP A 309 18.24 0.94 -4.64
CA ASP A 309 18.68 1.39 -5.97
C ASP A 309 17.94 2.64 -6.41
N MET A 310 18.66 3.57 -7.05
CA MET A 310 18.11 4.81 -7.54
C MET A 310 18.61 5.15 -8.95
N GLY A 311 17.69 5.54 -9.83
CA GLY A 311 18.02 6.00 -11.18
C GLY A 311 18.85 7.28 -11.17
N SER A 312 19.78 7.41 -12.10
CA SER A 312 20.75 8.52 -12.16
C SER A 312 20.09 9.90 -12.28
N THR A 313 18.98 10.02 -13.01
CA THR A 313 18.26 11.29 -13.17
C THR A 313 17.54 11.69 -11.89
N VAL A 314 16.89 10.73 -11.22
CA VAL A 314 16.27 10.96 -9.91
C VAL A 314 17.34 11.34 -8.89
N ARG A 315 18.43 10.59 -8.81
CA ARG A 315 19.53 10.85 -7.87
C ARG A 315 20.13 12.24 -8.06
N SER A 316 20.49 12.61 -9.28
CA SER A 316 21.07 13.93 -9.60
C SER A 316 20.14 15.07 -9.21
N LYS A 317 18.83 14.91 -9.44
CA LYS A 317 17.81 15.90 -9.07
C LYS A 317 17.69 16.07 -7.56
N LEU A 318 17.64 14.96 -6.82
CA LEU A 318 17.47 15.00 -5.37
C LEU A 318 18.75 15.46 -4.65
N SER A 319 19.93 14.97 -5.05
CA SER A 319 21.21 15.32 -4.42
C SER A 319 21.61 16.79 -4.60
N ALA A 320 21.04 17.47 -5.60
CA ALA A 320 21.30 18.88 -5.87
C ALA A 320 20.41 19.83 -5.05
N GLN A 321 19.41 19.32 -4.32
CA GLN A 321 18.39 20.13 -3.66
C GLN A 321 18.67 20.25 -2.15
N ALA A 322 18.85 21.48 -1.68
CA ALA A 322 18.88 21.77 -0.24
C ALA A 322 17.55 21.34 0.43
N GLY A 323 17.65 20.79 1.64
CA GLY A 323 16.52 20.19 2.35
C GLY A 323 16.23 18.73 1.95
N ILE A 324 17.09 18.10 1.14
CA ILE A 324 17.01 16.67 0.82
C ILE A 324 18.34 15.97 1.14
N SER A 325 18.29 14.93 1.97
CA SER A 325 19.41 14.04 2.31
C SER A 325 19.19 12.66 1.70
N LEU A 326 20.24 12.02 1.18
CA LEU A 326 20.14 10.73 0.48
C LEU A 326 21.08 9.68 1.07
N LYS A 327 20.56 8.54 1.52
CA LYS A 327 21.36 7.38 1.93
C LYS A 327 21.03 6.15 1.12
N ARG A 328 22.05 5.49 0.57
CA ARG A 328 21.89 4.13 0.04
C ARG A 328 22.00 3.12 1.17
N PHE A 329 21.11 2.15 1.25
CA PHE A 329 21.23 1.00 2.14
C PHE A 329 21.54 -0.26 1.35
N TYR A 330 22.83 -0.58 1.26
CA TYR A 330 23.33 -1.86 0.74
C TYR A 330 24.65 -2.19 1.44
N ASP A 331 24.64 -3.21 2.28
CA ASP A 331 25.80 -3.69 3.01
C ASP A 331 26.11 -5.15 2.65
N ASN A 332 27.21 -5.34 1.95
CA ASN A 332 27.75 -6.64 1.57
C ASN A 332 29.20 -6.78 2.05
N GLY A 333 29.48 -6.27 3.25
CA GLY A 333 30.80 -6.39 3.88
C GLY A 333 31.21 -7.86 4.03
N SER A 334 32.51 -8.14 3.91
CA SER A 334 33.06 -9.50 3.97
C SER A 334 32.87 -10.21 5.32
N GLY A 335 32.47 -9.47 6.37
CA GLY A 335 32.11 -10.03 7.67
C GLY A 335 30.62 -10.35 7.82
N ASN A 336 29.79 -10.11 6.79
CA ASN A 336 28.36 -10.34 6.87
C ASN A 336 28.01 -11.78 6.52
N GLU A 337 27.09 -12.37 7.28
CA GLU A 337 26.50 -13.68 6.98
C GLU A 337 25.71 -13.64 5.67
N ASN A 338 25.00 -12.53 5.42
CA ASN A 338 24.24 -12.27 4.20
C ASN A 338 24.34 -10.78 3.82
N PRO A 339 24.20 -10.42 2.53
CA PRO A 339 24.03 -9.02 2.14
C PRO A 339 22.77 -8.43 2.79
N VAL A 340 22.86 -7.22 3.34
CA VAL A 340 21.72 -6.49 3.92
C VAL A 340 21.35 -5.33 3.02
N SER A 341 20.07 -5.21 2.70
CA SER A 341 19.55 -4.11 1.91
C SER A 341 18.19 -3.66 2.40
N VAL A 342 17.78 -2.46 2.00
CA VAL A 342 16.38 -2.03 2.17
C VAL A 342 15.50 -2.72 1.13
N HIS A 343 14.45 -3.40 1.61
CA HIS A 343 13.34 -3.86 0.79
C HIS A 343 12.00 -3.23 1.19
N SER A 344 11.97 -2.45 2.27
CA SER A 344 10.84 -1.65 2.69
C SER A 344 10.42 -0.66 1.61
N LYS A 345 9.13 -0.33 1.60
CA LYS A 345 8.48 0.53 0.62
C LYS A 345 7.48 1.40 1.34
N TYR A 346 7.95 2.53 1.85
CA TYR A 346 7.08 3.52 2.45
C TYR A 346 7.59 4.95 2.30
N ILE A 347 6.65 5.88 2.50
CA ILE A 347 6.90 7.30 2.69
C ILE A 347 6.18 7.69 3.98
N ASN A 348 6.93 8.14 4.99
CA ASN A 348 6.38 8.72 6.21
C ASN A 348 6.40 10.25 6.08
N PHE A 349 5.34 10.92 6.53
CA PHE A 349 5.19 12.36 6.45
C PHE A 349 4.59 12.89 7.75
N SER A 350 5.22 13.91 8.32
CA SER A 350 4.65 14.74 9.38
C SER A 350 4.65 16.19 8.93
N GLY A 351 3.49 16.86 9.02
CA GLY A 351 3.37 18.28 8.71
C GLY A 351 2.00 18.70 8.22
N THR A 352 1.95 19.76 7.41
CA THR A 352 0.68 20.25 6.83
C THR A 352 0.32 19.48 5.55
N TYR A 353 -0.80 18.75 5.58
CA TYR A 353 -1.32 17.99 4.44
C TYR A 353 -2.75 18.42 4.12
N ASN A 354 -3.00 18.78 2.85
CA ASN A 354 -4.32 19.20 2.38
C ASN A 354 -4.96 20.29 3.27
N ALA A 355 -4.17 21.34 3.53
CA ALA A 355 -4.51 22.49 4.38
C ALA A 355 -4.79 22.19 5.87
N LYS A 356 -4.56 20.96 6.35
CA LYS A 356 -4.63 20.61 7.77
C LYS A 356 -3.22 20.46 8.34
N PRO A 357 -2.85 21.17 9.41
CA PRO A 357 -1.54 21.04 10.06
C PRO A 357 -1.44 19.75 10.89
N ASN A 358 -0.21 19.41 11.31
CA ASN A 358 0.09 18.34 12.26
C ASN A 358 -0.51 16.98 11.89
N ARG A 359 -0.35 16.57 10.62
CA ARG A 359 -0.79 15.26 10.16
C ARG A 359 0.40 14.32 10.05
N ASP A 360 0.26 13.16 10.66
CA ASP A 360 1.18 12.03 10.51
C ASP A 360 0.56 11.01 9.56
N ILE A 361 1.29 10.67 8.50
CA ILE A 361 0.80 9.89 7.38
C ILE A 361 1.88 8.93 6.93
N VAL A 362 1.56 7.64 6.85
CA VAL A 362 2.38 6.68 6.13
C VAL A 362 1.71 6.28 4.82
N PHE A 363 2.49 6.30 3.74
CA PHE A 363 2.15 5.67 2.47
C PHE A 363 2.99 4.41 2.32
N THR A 364 2.38 3.23 2.28
CA THR A 364 3.13 1.95 2.19
C THR A 364 2.41 0.90 1.36
N GLY A 365 3.13 -0.10 0.87
CA GLY A 365 2.52 -1.22 0.16
C GLY A 365 3.56 -2.07 -0.55
N SER A 366 3.12 -2.77 -1.59
CA SER A 366 3.98 -3.69 -2.35
C SER A 366 4.84 -3.00 -3.41
N GLN A 367 4.46 -1.79 -3.82
CA GLN A 367 5.08 -1.10 -4.96
C GLN A 367 6.43 -0.45 -4.65
N ASN A 368 7.36 -0.63 -5.57
CA ASN A 368 8.52 0.24 -5.66
C ASN A 368 8.16 1.58 -6.33
N LEU A 369 9.03 2.59 -6.21
CA LEU A 369 8.96 3.80 -7.03
C LEU A 369 9.52 3.54 -8.44
N THR A 370 8.92 2.59 -9.15
CA THR A 370 9.25 2.28 -10.55
C THR A 370 8.08 2.54 -11.49
N GLY A 371 8.40 2.67 -12.79
CA GLY A 371 7.40 2.75 -13.85
C GLY A 371 6.51 1.51 -13.89
N PRO A 372 7.08 0.29 -14.01
CA PRO A 372 6.30 -0.95 -14.03
C PRO A 372 5.38 -1.14 -12.81
N ALA A 373 5.80 -0.79 -11.59
CA ALA A 373 4.92 -0.87 -10.42
C ALA A 373 3.67 0.01 -10.54
N LEU A 374 3.79 1.21 -11.10
CA LEU A 374 2.63 2.08 -11.35
C LEU A 374 1.80 1.63 -12.56
N ARG A 375 2.45 1.13 -13.61
CA ARG A 375 1.87 1.04 -14.95
C ARG A 375 1.58 -0.38 -15.43
N ASN A 376 2.30 -1.38 -14.96
CA ASN A 376 2.30 -2.72 -15.53
C ASN A 376 1.95 -3.81 -14.52
N HIS A 377 2.21 -3.61 -13.24
CA HIS A 377 2.06 -4.68 -12.24
C HIS A 377 0.77 -4.52 -11.46
N ASP A 378 0.32 -5.64 -10.89
CA ASP A 378 -0.64 -5.60 -9.79
C ASP A 378 0.14 -5.17 -8.54
N GLU A 379 -0.26 -4.05 -7.96
CA GLU A 379 0.35 -3.52 -6.73
C GLU A 379 -0.74 -2.93 -5.85
N VAL A 380 -0.45 -2.81 -4.56
CA VAL A 380 -1.25 -2.07 -3.60
C VAL A 380 -0.41 -0.96 -2.98
N LEU A 381 -1.05 0.19 -2.75
CA LEU A 381 -0.57 1.26 -1.88
C LEU A 381 -1.68 1.62 -0.91
N LEU A 382 -1.31 1.70 0.37
CA LEU A 382 -2.12 2.23 1.44
C LEU A 382 -1.59 3.61 1.83
N LYS A 383 -2.51 4.52 2.13
CA LYS A 383 -2.29 5.68 2.98
C LYS A 383 -2.92 5.36 4.33
N VAL A 384 -2.17 5.48 5.42
CA VAL A 384 -2.64 5.21 6.78
C VAL A 384 -2.31 6.40 7.68
N GLU A 385 -3.29 6.82 8.48
CA GLU A 385 -3.22 7.98 9.40
C GLU A 385 -3.62 7.57 10.83
N ILE A 386 -3.28 6.35 11.22
CA ILE A 386 -3.56 5.76 12.52
C ILE A 386 -2.30 5.88 13.39
N PRO A 387 -2.36 6.49 14.60
CA PRO A 387 -1.19 6.87 15.38
C PRO A 387 -0.18 5.75 15.65
N GLU A 388 -0.65 4.55 16.00
CA GLU A 388 0.20 3.40 16.31
C GLU A 388 1.02 2.98 15.07
N ALA A 389 0.37 2.82 13.91
CA ALA A 389 1.08 2.55 12.67
C ALA A 389 2.06 3.68 12.30
N THR A 390 1.63 4.94 12.33
CA THR A 390 2.50 6.06 11.92
C THR A 390 3.72 6.21 12.83
N ALA A 391 3.56 5.99 14.14
CA ALA A 391 4.67 6.00 15.08
C ALA A 391 5.66 4.87 14.78
N GLY A 392 5.18 3.64 14.55
CA GLY A 392 6.04 2.51 14.21
C GLY A 392 6.86 2.72 12.94
N TYR A 393 6.28 3.34 11.91
CA TYR A 393 7.02 3.68 10.68
C TYR A 393 8.07 4.78 10.89
N ALA A 394 7.79 5.79 11.73
CA ALA A 394 8.76 6.82 12.07
C ALA A 394 9.96 6.22 12.85
N GLU A 395 9.68 5.40 13.86
CA GLU A 395 10.72 4.71 14.66
C GLU A 395 11.59 3.80 13.79
N ASN A 396 10.96 3.02 12.90
CA ASN A 396 11.70 2.17 11.96
C ASN A 396 12.55 2.99 10.98
N PHE A 397 12.06 4.14 10.52
CA PHE A 397 12.84 4.99 9.62
C PHE A 397 14.09 5.54 10.32
N ASP A 398 13.97 5.99 11.57
CA ASP A 398 15.12 6.46 12.36
C ASP A 398 16.18 5.36 12.56
N LEU A 399 15.74 4.12 12.80
CA LEU A 399 16.63 2.97 12.86
C LEU A 399 17.33 2.71 11.53
N LEU A 400 16.58 2.65 10.42
CA LEU A 400 17.11 2.48 9.08
C LEU A 400 18.12 3.59 8.73
N TRP A 401 17.76 4.84 9.01
CA TRP A 401 18.58 6.00 8.72
C TRP A 401 19.89 6.01 9.51
N THR A 402 19.84 5.57 10.76
CA THR A 402 21.01 5.46 11.64
C THR A 402 21.92 4.29 11.21
N ARG A 403 21.33 3.15 10.85
CA ARG A 403 22.06 1.94 10.46
C ARG A 403 22.56 1.96 9.02
N ALA A 404 21.99 2.78 8.15
CA ALA A 404 22.40 2.89 6.77
C ALA A 404 23.90 3.23 6.68
N ALA A 405 24.68 2.22 6.31
CA ALA A 405 26.12 2.33 6.17
C ALA A 405 26.49 2.76 4.75
N CYS A 406 27.32 3.79 4.64
CA CYS A 406 27.91 4.21 3.37
C CYS A 406 29.07 3.30 2.97
N VAL A 407 28.78 2.05 2.63
CA VAL A 407 29.81 1.09 2.20
C VAL A 407 29.88 1.07 0.67
N ASN A 408 31.04 1.41 0.11
CA ASN A 408 31.34 1.37 -1.32
C ASN A 408 30.35 2.10 -2.26
N PRO A 409 30.08 3.42 -2.08
CA PRO A 409 29.19 4.13 -3.01
C PRO A 409 29.83 4.22 -4.40
N PRO A 410 29.20 3.72 -5.47
CA PRO A 410 29.75 3.80 -6.84
C PRO A 410 29.78 5.23 -7.41
N SER A 411 29.15 6.21 -6.76
CA SER A 411 29.44 7.65 -6.94
C SER A 411 28.69 8.53 -5.93
N GLY A 412 29.40 9.51 -5.35
CA GLY A 412 28.98 10.68 -4.57
C GLY A 412 27.52 10.83 -4.10
N SER A 413 27.24 10.36 -2.88
CA SER A 413 26.62 11.03 -1.72
C SER A 413 26.13 9.98 -0.71
N CYS A 414 26.16 10.39 0.55
CA CYS A 414 25.67 9.80 1.79
C CYS A 414 24.72 10.82 2.45
#